data_AF-A0A4Q1R4A5-F1
#
_entry.id   AF-A0A4Q1R4A5-F1
#
_cell.length_a   1.000
_cell.length_b   1.000
_cell.length_c   1.000
_cell.angle_alpha   90.00
_cell.angle_beta   90.00
_cell.angle_gamma   90.00
#
_symmetry.space_group_name_H-M   'P 1'
#
loop_
_entity.id
_entity.type
_entity.pdbx_description
1 polymer ?
#
loop_
_entity_poly.entity_id
_entity_poly.type
_entity_poly.pdbx_seq_one_letter_code
_entity_poly.pdbx_strand_id
1 'polypeptide(L)'
;MTPGGAGVAQRHDQQTGGPAGLIGTGYERGGAPGARSAVMDGPYAEDGSPHGTSQGPLMTYGLGDDGTRAGPDLGTGLTARTAEEVLAGYLHQQAADFLRSLRLHRESGSDAEGAGDAARLLRRAARRISATLHTYRPLTDEAWADQLRSELGWLSGALAREQACEARRDRLMAALQRLTGRGERPERPDRGGPDDRGDQATREKRDPRGSRRDRPAPSRSTAAAASPSAAAATETDPDGALAAGAARAGALLDRQLTLARTRAHSAALQALGSSRFHAVADSVAVLASEAPLAGKNAEQPAAEALPPLADQAYRRLVEAVAALPLSRAGYPYNAAALAADQRQDAPWHQVRMLVRMSRYAQEVLAPEYADHRLAEAGRALEWHRDAAEAAAAAAAAARTPRIAPATAYALGVLHADQRHEVEAARFAFGRVWLPRAGERPGAGTGDVSGGMP
;
A
#
# COMPACT_ATOMS: atom_id res chain seq x y z
N MET A 1 53.25 41.86 6.18
CA MET A 1 52.25 42.95 6.16
C MET A 1 50.86 42.35 6.31
N THR A 2 50.36 42.31 7.55
CA THR A 2 48.93 42.49 7.87
C THR A 2 48.61 44.02 7.82
N PRO A 3 47.36 44.53 8.00
CA PRO A 3 46.11 43.87 8.44
C PRO A 3 44.83 44.27 7.64
N GLY A 4 43.66 43.80 8.13
CA GLY A 4 42.36 44.49 8.02
C GLY A 4 41.29 43.84 7.12
N GLY A 5 40.00 43.82 7.47
CA GLY A 5 39.35 44.21 8.73
C GLY A 5 37.90 44.70 8.58
N ALA A 6 37.01 44.23 9.46
CA ALA A 6 35.66 44.74 9.78
C ALA A 6 34.53 44.70 8.71
N GLY A 7 33.29 44.50 9.19
CA GLY A 7 32.08 44.45 8.36
C GLY A 7 30.80 44.00 9.08
N VAL A 8 30.56 44.45 10.32
CA VAL A 8 29.34 44.12 11.08
C VAL A 8 28.17 45.02 10.63
N ALA A 9 27.00 44.43 10.37
CA ALA A 9 25.74 45.17 10.23
C ALA A 9 24.59 44.40 10.88
N GLN A 10 24.28 44.78 12.12
CA GLN A 10 23.14 44.29 12.90
C GLN A 10 22.08 45.39 12.92
N ARG A 11 20.83 45.08 12.58
CA ARG A 11 19.67 45.95 12.88
C ARG A 11 18.49 45.15 13.39
N HIS A 12 17.80 45.79 14.33
CA HIS A 12 16.76 45.26 15.19
C HIS A 12 15.36 45.41 14.61
N ASP A 13 14.46 44.58 15.16
CA ASP A 13 13.06 44.86 15.52
C ASP A 13 12.15 45.64 14.56
N GLN A 14 10.98 45.05 14.27
CA GLN A 14 9.77 45.61 14.87
C GLN A 14 8.67 44.57 15.08
N GLN A 15 7.84 44.85 16.10
CA GLN A 15 6.89 43.95 16.73
C GLN A 15 5.52 44.64 16.82
N THR A 16 4.51 44.07 16.16
CA THR A 16 3.09 44.34 16.35
C THR A 16 2.37 43.04 15.98
N GLY A 17 1.39 42.52 16.72
CA GLY A 17 0.63 43.04 17.86
C GLY A 17 -0.76 42.40 17.75
N GLY A 18 -1.18 41.63 18.76
CA GLY A 18 -2.54 41.04 18.78
C GLY A 18 -3.62 42.11 18.99
N PRO A 19 -4.92 41.72 19.12
CA PRO A 19 -5.32 40.82 20.20
C PRO A 19 -6.48 39.84 19.85
N ALA A 20 -6.91 39.10 20.89
CA ALA A 20 -8.22 38.46 21.16
C ALA A 20 -9.22 38.25 19.99
N GLY A 21 -9.83 37.08 19.80
CA GLY A 21 -10.18 36.04 20.77
C GLY A 21 -11.70 36.03 21.00
N LEU A 22 -12.40 34.95 20.65
CA LEU A 22 -13.80 34.72 21.00
C LEU A 22 -14.18 33.23 20.89
N ILE A 23 -14.91 32.76 21.90
CA ILE A 23 -15.50 31.43 21.96
C ILE A 23 -16.82 31.46 21.18
N GLY A 24 -17.08 30.44 20.36
CA GLY A 24 -18.30 30.34 19.54
C GLY A 24 -18.71 28.90 19.28
N THR A 25 -19.47 28.31 20.20
CA THR A 25 -20.08 26.98 20.07
C THR A 25 -21.25 27.00 19.10
N GLY A 26 -21.32 26.06 18.15
CA GLY A 26 -22.46 25.97 17.23
C GLY A 26 -22.31 24.92 16.12
N TYR A 27 -22.12 23.64 16.46
CA TYR A 27 -22.25 22.55 15.48
C TYR A 27 -23.71 22.08 15.42
N GLU A 28 -24.47 22.59 14.45
CA GLU A 28 -25.81 22.05 14.20
C GLU A 28 -25.76 20.65 13.58
N ARG A 29 -26.69 19.80 14.03
CA ARG A 29 -26.66 18.35 13.85
C ARG A 29 -27.48 17.93 12.64
N GLY A 30 -26.97 18.16 11.43
CA GLY A 30 -27.56 17.63 10.20
C GLY A 30 -27.37 16.11 10.09
N GLY A 31 -28.42 15.34 10.40
CA GLY A 31 -28.37 13.87 10.35
C GLY A 31 -28.31 13.33 8.92
N ALA A 32 -27.21 12.65 8.57
CA ALA A 32 -27.10 11.91 7.31
C ALA A 32 -27.81 10.53 7.41
N PRO A 33 -28.74 10.19 6.51
CA PRO A 33 -29.37 8.86 6.50
C PRO A 33 -28.38 7.78 6.05
N GLY A 34 -28.55 6.56 6.57
CA GLY A 34 -27.55 5.50 6.49
C GLY A 34 -27.17 5.07 5.07
N ALA A 35 -25.90 5.29 4.71
CA ALA A 35 -25.27 4.64 3.56
C ALA A 35 -24.91 3.20 3.90
N ARG A 36 -25.42 2.25 3.09
CA ARG A 36 -25.29 0.81 3.33
C ARG A 36 -23.86 0.31 3.11
N SER A 37 -23.50 -0.73 3.86
CA SER A 37 -22.21 -1.44 3.76
C SER A 37 -21.92 -1.86 2.32
N ALA A 38 -20.90 -1.26 1.71
CA ALA A 38 -20.29 -1.78 0.50
C ALA A 38 -19.26 -2.85 0.91
N VAL A 39 -19.60 -4.12 0.70
CA VAL A 39 -18.65 -5.22 0.78
C VAL A 39 -17.61 -5.02 -0.32
N MET A 40 -16.34 -4.88 0.06
CA MET A 40 -15.23 -4.80 -0.88
C MET A 40 -14.62 -6.19 -1.03
N ASP A 41 -15.12 -6.94 -2.01
CA ASP A 41 -14.48 -8.17 -2.47
C ASP A 41 -13.21 -7.81 -3.24
N GLY A 42 -12.05 -8.09 -2.65
CA GLY A 42 -10.74 -7.88 -3.26
C GLY A 42 -10.28 -9.15 -4.00
N PRO A 43 -9.86 -9.07 -5.28
CA PRO A 43 -9.51 -10.26 -6.07
C PRO A 43 -8.06 -10.71 -5.81
N TYR A 44 -7.84 -11.33 -4.64
CA TYR A 44 -6.65 -12.16 -4.36
C TYR A 44 -7.06 -13.36 -3.51
N ALA A 45 -7.73 -14.31 -4.15
CA ALA A 45 -7.93 -15.66 -3.63
C ALA A 45 -6.80 -16.55 -4.13
N GLU A 46 -6.02 -17.13 -3.21
CA GLU A 46 -5.29 -18.37 -3.46
C GLU A 46 -5.98 -19.47 -2.66
N ASP A 47 -6.25 -20.60 -3.32
CA ASP A 47 -6.75 -21.82 -2.70
C ASP A 47 -5.70 -22.41 -1.71
N GLY A 48 -6.06 -23.05 -0.60
CA GLY A 48 -7.38 -23.19 0.01
C GLY A 48 -7.37 -24.15 1.22
N SER A 49 -8.47 -24.10 1.99
CA SER A 49 -8.99 -25.11 2.95
C SER A 49 -8.62 -24.98 4.44
N PRO A 50 -9.48 -25.47 5.35
CA PRO A 50 -10.91 -25.13 5.48
C PRO A 50 -11.21 -24.50 6.86
N HIS A 51 -12.46 -24.09 7.09
CA HIS A 51 -12.85 -23.34 8.29
C HIS A 51 -12.63 -24.07 9.63
N GLY A 52 -12.00 -23.37 10.57
CA GLY A 52 -12.07 -23.63 12.01
C GLY A 52 -12.16 -22.31 12.77
N THR A 53 -13.32 -22.00 13.35
CA THR A 53 -13.54 -20.79 14.15
C THR A 53 -12.89 -20.93 15.53
N SER A 54 -11.66 -20.44 15.67
CA SER A 54 -10.94 -20.39 16.94
C SER A 54 -10.44 -18.98 17.25
N GLN A 55 -11.14 -18.31 18.16
CA GLN A 55 -10.81 -16.98 18.67
C GLN A 55 -9.63 -17.08 19.66
N GLY A 56 -8.41 -16.85 19.19
CA GLY A 56 -7.20 -16.87 20.01
C GLY A 56 -7.03 -15.61 20.88
N PRO A 57 -6.52 -15.68 22.12
CA PRO A 57 -6.46 -14.52 23.00
C PRO A 57 -5.39 -13.50 22.61
N LEU A 58 -5.67 -12.23 22.90
CA LEU A 58 -4.66 -11.16 22.88
C LEU A 58 -3.59 -11.43 23.96
N MET A 59 -2.33 -11.56 23.54
CA MET A 59 -1.17 -11.55 24.44
C MET A 59 -1.22 -10.28 25.31
N THR A 60 -1.56 -10.48 26.58
CA THR A 60 -1.61 -9.43 27.59
C THR A 60 -0.42 -9.67 28.50
N TYR A 61 0.60 -8.81 28.42
CA TYR A 61 1.73 -8.82 29.35
C TYR A 61 1.25 -8.26 30.70
N GLY A 62 0.58 -9.11 31.48
CA GLY A 62 0.16 -8.82 32.85
C GLY A 62 1.10 -9.49 33.84
N LEU A 63 1.83 -8.69 34.62
CA LEU A 63 2.57 -9.19 35.78
C LEU A 63 1.54 -9.57 36.85
N GLY A 64 1.40 -10.87 37.14
CA GLY A 64 0.42 -11.39 38.08
C GLY A 64 0.88 -12.73 38.64
N ASP A 65 0.96 -12.79 39.97
CA ASP A 65 1.30 -14.00 40.73
C ASP A 65 0.10 -14.96 40.79
N ASP A 66 0.36 -16.22 41.16
CA ASP A 66 -0.57 -17.35 41.32
C ASP A 66 -1.30 -17.94 40.08
N GLY A 67 -1.10 -19.26 39.90
CA GLY A 67 -2.26 -20.16 39.79
C GLY A 67 -2.75 -20.63 38.40
N THR A 68 -1.89 -21.26 37.62
CA THR A 68 -2.29 -22.30 36.62
C THR A 68 -3.35 -21.92 35.58
N ARG A 69 -2.93 -21.14 34.57
CA ARG A 69 -3.24 -21.48 33.18
C ARG A 69 -1.93 -21.61 32.42
N ALA A 70 -1.67 -22.80 31.86
CA ALA A 70 -0.53 -22.99 30.98
C ALA A 70 -0.71 -22.13 29.71
N GLY A 71 0.11 -21.08 29.61
CA GLY A 71 0.38 -20.44 28.32
C GLY A 71 1.06 -21.43 27.36
N PRO A 72 1.13 -21.12 26.06
CA PRO A 72 1.78 -22.00 25.10
C PRO A 72 3.25 -22.24 25.49
N ASP A 73 3.72 -23.47 25.30
CA ASP A 73 5.02 -23.95 25.79
C ASP A 73 6.21 -23.46 24.94
N LEU A 74 6.23 -22.16 24.64
CA LEU A 74 7.38 -21.43 24.10
C LEU A 74 8.58 -21.47 25.05
N GLY A 75 8.32 -21.73 26.34
CA GLY A 75 9.32 -21.91 27.38
C GLY A 75 10.26 -23.07 27.07
N THR A 76 9.79 -24.31 27.05
CA THR A 76 10.66 -25.50 26.94
C THR A 76 11.62 -25.47 25.74
N GLY A 77 11.17 -24.96 24.59
CA GLY A 77 11.98 -24.83 23.39
C GLY A 77 13.08 -23.76 23.44
N LEU A 78 12.96 -22.75 24.32
CA LEU A 78 13.95 -21.67 24.49
C LEU A 78 14.76 -21.82 25.80
N THR A 79 14.23 -22.47 26.84
CA THR A 79 14.94 -22.70 28.11
C THR A 79 16.05 -23.75 28.00
N ALA A 80 15.95 -24.65 27.01
CA ALA A 80 16.93 -25.70 26.78
C ALA A 80 18.08 -25.32 25.83
N ARG A 81 18.10 -24.09 25.30
CA ARG A 81 19.04 -23.63 24.28
C ARG A 81 19.68 -22.28 24.62
N THR A 82 20.88 -22.04 24.12
CA THR A 82 21.51 -20.71 24.20
C THR A 82 20.90 -19.75 23.19
N ALA A 83 21.00 -18.44 23.45
CA ALA A 83 20.58 -17.41 22.50
C ALA A 83 21.35 -17.53 21.17
N GLU A 84 22.62 -17.95 21.24
CA GLU A 84 23.47 -18.34 20.13
C GLU A 84 22.85 -19.44 19.25
N GLU A 85 22.52 -20.61 19.82
CA GLU A 85 21.98 -21.74 19.06
C GLU A 85 20.71 -21.37 18.28
N VAL A 86 19.81 -20.61 18.93
CA VAL A 86 18.54 -20.17 18.32
C VAL A 86 18.78 -19.13 17.22
N LEU A 87 19.64 -18.12 17.48
CA LEU A 87 19.91 -17.04 16.55
C LEU A 87 20.73 -17.50 15.33
N ALA A 88 21.79 -18.29 15.56
CA ALA A 88 22.59 -18.91 14.52
C ALA A 88 21.74 -19.86 13.67
N GLY A 89 20.96 -20.76 14.29
CA GLY A 89 20.06 -21.67 13.57
C GLY A 89 19.07 -20.94 12.64
N TYR A 90 18.48 -19.83 13.11
CA TYR A 90 17.61 -19.02 12.26
C TYR A 90 18.38 -18.32 11.12
N LEU A 91 19.54 -17.74 11.41
CA LEU A 91 20.36 -17.05 10.40
C LEU A 91 20.88 -18.03 9.33
N HIS A 92 21.34 -19.22 9.73
CA HIS A 92 21.79 -20.28 8.82
C HIS A 92 20.64 -20.73 7.89
N GLN A 93 19.42 -20.92 8.43
CA GLN A 93 18.25 -21.25 7.61
C GLN A 93 17.92 -20.14 6.59
N GLN A 94 17.92 -18.87 7.02
CA GLN A 94 17.64 -17.76 6.11
C GLN A 94 18.75 -17.56 5.06
N ALA A 95 20.02 -17.82 5.41
CA ALA A 95 21.14 -17.83 4.47
C ALA A 95 21.02 -18.96 3.45
N ALA A 96 20.67 -20.18 3.89
CA ALA A 96 20.40 -21.31 3.00
C ALA A 96 19.24 -21.03 2.03
N ASP A 97 18.14 -20.41 2.50
CA ASP A 97 17.02 -20.00 1.63
C ASP A 97 17.40 -18.87 0.66
N PHE A 98 18.28 -17.94 1.06
CA PHE A 98 18.88 -16.94 0.17
C PHE A 98 19.71 -17.61 -0.95
N LEU A 99 20.61 -18.53 -0.61
CA LEU A 99 21.45 -19.23 -1.58
C LEU A 99 20.64 -20.15 -2.50
N ARG A 100 19.58 -20.79 -1.98
CA ARG A 100 18.63 -21.59 -2.77
C ARG A 100 17.87 -20.72 -3.77
N SER A 101 17.32 -19.58 -3.33
CA SER A 101 16.63 -18.65 -4.23
C SER A 101 17.56 -17.99 -5.26
N LEU A 102 18.83 -17.75 -4.92
CA LEU A 102 19.85 -17.31 -5.88
C LEU A 102 20.21 -18.40 -6.91
N ARG A 103 20.21 -19.67 -6.50
CA ARG A 103 20.36 -20.80 -7.44
C ARG A 103 19.17 -20.85 -8.40
N LEU A 104 17.94 -20.84 -7.88
CA LEU A 104 16.71 -20.81 -8.69
C LEU A 104 16.72 -19.64 -9.69
N HIS A 105 17.10 -18.44 -9.26
CA HIS A 105 17.16 -17.26 -10.14
C HIS A 105 18.14 -17.42 -11.32
N ARG A 106 19.23 -18.18 -11.14
CA ARG A 106 20.16 -18.52 -12.23
C ARG A 106 19.64 -19.65 -13.11
N GLU A 107 18.91 -20.61 -12.53
CA GLU A 107 18.32 -21.75 -13.24
C GLU A 107 17.11 -21.35 -14.09
N SER A 108 16.35 -20.31 -13.72
CA SER A 108 15.23 -19.79 -14.51
C SER A 108 15.62 -19.34 -15.92
N GLY A 109 16.85 -18.85 -16.13
CA GLY A 109 17.38 -18.52 -17.45
C GLY A 109 16.53 -17.46 -18.18
N SER A 110 15.73 -17.91 -19.16
CA SER A 110 14.81 -17.06 -19.94
C SER A 110 13.38 -16.98 -19.38
N ASP A 111 13.03 -17.78 -18.36
CA ASP A 111 11.74 -17.71 -17.68
C ASP A 111 11.67 -16.46 -16.78
N ALA A 112 10.92 -15.47 -17.24
CA ALA A 112 10.73 -14.20 -16.54
C ALA A 112 9.85 -14.33 -15.28
N GLU A 113 8.91 -15.27 -15.24
CA GLU A 113 8.02 -15.46 -14.08
C GLU A 113 8.79 -16.16 -12.96
N GLY A 114 9.44 -17.29 -13.26
CA GLY A 114 10.31 -17.98 -12.30
C GLY A 114 11.48 -17.14 -11.82
N ALA A 115 12.11 -16.35 -12.70
CA ALA A 115 13.16 -15.40 -12.29
C ALA A 115 12.61 -14.32 -11.34
N GLY A 116 11.39 -13.84 -11.59
CA GLY A 116 10.66 -12.90 -10.74
C GLY A 116 10.30 -13.46 -9.37
N ASP A 117 9.85 -14.72 -9.30
CA ASP A 117 9.59 -15.42 -8.03
C ASP A 117 10.86 -15.70 -7.25
N ALA A 118 11.91 -16.17 -7.90
CA ALA A 118 13.21 -16.33 -7.27
C ALA A 118 13.73 -14.99 -6.71
N ALA A 119 13.54 -13.87 -7.42
CA ALA A 119 13.87 -12.53 -6.93
C ALA A 119 12.94 -12.02 -5.80
N ARG A 120 11.67 -12.51 -5.72
CA ARG A 120 10.78 -12.29 -4.56
C ARG A 120 11.30 -13.04 -3.33
N LEU A 121 11.66 -14.32 -3.49
CA LEU A 121 12.21 -15.18 -2.42
C LEU A 121 13.57 -14.67 -1.91
N LEU A 122 14.48 -14.29 -2.81
CA LEU A 122 15.79 -13.73 -2.47
C LEU A 122 15.67 -12.46 -1.62
N ARG A 123 14.77 -11.54 -2.01
CA ARG A 123 14.41 -10.36 -1.20
C ARG A 123 13.70 -10.72 0.10
N ARG A 124 12.97 -11.83 0.18
CA ARG A 124 12.27 -12.28 1.38
C ARG A 124 13.26 -12.78 2.44
N ALA A 125 14.27 -13.53 2.03
CA ALA A 125 15.37 -13.99 2.90
C ALA A 125 16.28 -12.82 3.32
N ALA A 126 16.76 -12.00 2.36
CA ALA A 126 17.61 -10.84 2.66
C ALA A 126 16.99 -9.85 3.67
N ARG A 127 15.66 -9.61 3.58
CA ARG A 127 14.93 -8.76 4.53
C ARG A 127 14.77 -9.38 5.92
N ARG A 128 14.74 -10.71 6.04
CA ARG A 128 14.75 -11.40 7.34
C ARG A 128 16.11 -11.29 7.99
N ILE A 129 17.18 -11.69 7.30
CA ILE A 129 18.57 -11.56 7.79
C ILE A 129 18.83 -10.11 8.26
N SER A 130 18.57 -9.12 7.41
CA SER A 130 18.80 -7.70 7.73
C SER A 130 18.00 -7.18 8.95
N ALA A 131 16.82 -7.73 9.22
CA ALA A 131 16.00 -7.36 10.37
C ALA A 131 16.37 -8.11 11.65
N THR A 132 16.70 -9.40 11.55
CA THR A 132 17.25 -10.21 12.64
C THR A 132 18.54 -9.56 13.15
N LEU A 133 19.47 -9.22 12.23
CA LEU A 133 20.70 -8.48 12.55
C LEU A 133 20.46 -7.06 13.08
N HIS A 134 19.31 -6.44 12.81
CA HIS A 134 18.96 -5.16 13.42
C HIS A 134 18.46 -5.32 14.85
N THR A 135 17.53 -6.25 15.08
CA THR A 135 16.87 -6.43 16.38
C THR A 135 17.82 -7.06 17.40
N TYR A 136 18.58 -8.08 16.98
CA TYR A 136 19.52 -8.81 17.83
C TYR A 136 20.96 -8.32 17.70
N ARG A 137 21.16 -7.09 17.19
CA ARG A 137 22.47 -6.43 17.06
C ARG A 137 23.39 -6.55 18.30
N PRO A 138 22.89 -6.44 19.56
CA PRO A 138 23.72 -6.58 20.76
C PRO A 138 24.26 -8.00 21.05
N LEU A 139 23.81 -9.00 20.27
CA LEU A 139 24.23 -10.41 20.35
C LEU A 139 25.15 -10.82 19.18
N THR A 140 25.44 -9.90 18.25
CA THR A 140 26.25 -10.12 17.04
C THR A 140 27.50 -9.23 17.05
N ASP A 141 28.51 -9.54 16.23
CA ASP A 141 29.49 -8.51 15.87
C ASP A 141 28.78 -7.32 15.20
N GLU A 142 28.79 -6.17 15.89
CA GLU A 142 28.05 -4.99 15.46
C GLU A 142 28.52 -4.41 14.13
N ALA A 143 29.83 -4.41 13.88
CA ALA A 143 30.43 -3.80 12.69
C ALA A 143 30.17 -4.68 11.45
N TRP A 144 30.31 -5.99 11.60
CA TRP A 144 29.91 -6.97 10.60
C TRP A 144 28.41 -6.89 10.31
N ALA A 145 27.57 -6.85 11.35
CA ALA A 145 26.12 -6.81 11.21
C ALA A 145 25.66 -5.55 10.48
N ASP A 146 26.19 -4.37 10.83
CA ASP A 146 25.84 -3.10 10.18
C ASP A 146 26.30 -3.05 8.71
N GLN A 147 27.49 -3.58 8.40
CA GLN A 147 27.98 -3.69 7.03
C GLN A 147 27.10 -4.63 6.19
N LEU A 148 26.84 -5.86 6.66
CA LEU A 148 26.00 -6.82 5.93
C LEU A 148 24.56 -6.32 5.77
N ARG A 149 24.00 -5.62 6.77
CA ARG A 149 22.69 -4.98 6.67
C ARG A 149 22.62 -3.90 5.60
N SER A 150 23.66 -3.08 5.47
CA SER A 150 23.78 -2.05 4.41
C SER A 150 23.74 -2.69 3.02
N GLU A 151 24.53 -3.74 2.84
CA GLU A 151 24.65 -4.45 1.57
C GLU A 151 23.38 -5.22 1.16
N LEU A 152 22.75 -5.94 2.11
CA LEU A 152 21.45 -6.58 1.89
C LEU A 152 20.34 -5.55 1.61
N GLY A 153 20.43 -4.36 2.23
CA GLY A 153 19.57 -3.22 1.94
C GLY A 153 19.71 -2.71 0.50
N TRP A 154 20.95 -2.54 0.02
CA TRP A 154 21.25 -2.19 -1.37
C TRP A 154 20.70 -3.24 -2.36
N LEU A 155 21.04 -4.51 -2.17
CA LEU A 155 20.63 -5.60 -3.06
C LEU A 155 19.10 -5.74 -3.11
N SER A 156 18.44 -5.79 -1.96
CA SER A 156 16.99 -5.92 -1.90
C SER A 156 16.26 -4.70 -2.47
N GLY A 157 16.86 -3.51 -2.34
CA GLY A 157 16.39 -2.27 -2.97
C GLY A 157 16.55 -2.25 -4.49
N ALA A 158 17.63 -2.82 -5.04
CA ALA A 158 17.84 -2.94 -6.49
C ALA A 158 16.79 -3.87 -7.11
N LEU A 159 16.68 -5.10 -6.58
CA LEU A 159 15.75 -6.13 -7.05
C LEU A 159 14.27 -5.75 -6.89
N ALA A 160 13.93 -4.84 -5.96
CA ALA A 160 12.54 -4.45 -5.74
C ALA A 160 12.00 -3.45 -6.77
N ARG A 161 12.86 -2.74 -7.51
CA ARG A 161 12.45 -1.65 -8.42
C ARG A 161 11.65 -2.16 -9.61
N GLU A 162 12.01 -3.32 -10.17
CA GLU A 162 11.33 -3.87 -11.34
C GLU A 162 9.88 -4.24 -10.99
N GLN A 163 9.69 -5.12 -10.01
CA GLN A 163 8.37 -5.53 -9.55
C GLN A 163 7.51 -4.34 -9.09
N ALA A 164 8.12 -3.32 -8.45
CA ALA A 164 7.40 -2.11 -8.05
C ALA A 164 6.93 -1.26 -9.25
N CYS A 165 7.58 -1.33 -10.41
CA CYS A 165 7.08 -0.68 -11.63
C CYS A 165 5.92 -1.46 -12.26
N GLU A 166 6.01 -2.79 -12.27
CA GLU A 166 4.97 -3.70 -12.75
C GLU A 166 3.70 -3.61 -11.91
N ALA A 167 3.77 -3.88 -10.60
CA ALA A 167 2.61 -3.81 -9.70
C ALA A 167 1.93 -2.43 -9.70
N ARG A 168 2.71 -1.33 -9.83
CA ARG A 168 2.17 0.03 -9.93
C ARG A 168 1.46 0.29 -11.26
N ARG A 169 1.98 -0.26 -12.37
CA ARG A 169 1.34 -0.20 -13.69
C ARG A 169 0.00 -0.91 -13.63
N ASP A 170 -0.02 -2.15 -13.18
CA ASP A 170 -1.23 -2.97 -13.18
C ASP A 170 -2.30 -2.36 -12.26
N ARG A 171 -1.91 -1.86 -11.08
CA ARG A 171 -2.78 -1.09 -10.18
C ARG A 171 -3.39 0.16 -10.85
N LEU A 172 -2.59 0.96 -11.54
CA LEU A 172 -3.06 2.19 -12.20
C LEU A 172 -3.94 1.89 -13.42
N MET A 173 -3.65 0.85 -14.19
CA MET A 173 -4.47 0.42 -15.32
C MET A 173 -5.83 -0.13 -14.85
N ALA A 174 -5.85 -0.96 -13.81
CA ALA A 174 -7.09 -1.45 -13.20
C ALA A 174 -7.93 -0.32 -12.58
N ALA A 175 -7.28 0.68 -11.96
CA ALA A 175 -7.95 1.87 -11.45
C ALA A 175 -8.56 2.73 -12.57
N LEU A 176 -7.84 2.95 -13.69
CA LEU A 176 -8.39 3.64 -14.86
C LEU A 176 -9.60 2.92 -15.44
N GLN A 177 -9.54 1.59 -15.63
CA GLN A 177 -10.66 0.77 -16.11
C GLN A 177 -11.89 0.86 -15.19
N ARG A 178 -11.68 0.82 -13.87
CA ARG A 178 -12.75 1.00 -12.88
C ARG A 178 -13.38 2.39 -12.92
N LEU A 179 -12.59 3.43 -13.22
CA LEU A 179 -13.05 4.81 -13.31
C LEU A 179 -13.81 5.07 -14.63
N THR A 180 -13.35 4.54 -15.77
CA THR A 180 -14.07 4.67 -17.05
C THR A 180 -15.37 3.87 -17.04
N GLY A 181 -15.36 2.62 -16.57
CA GLY A 181 -16.56 1.80 -16.44
C GLY A 181 -17.59 2.31 -15.41
N ARG A 182 -17.22 3.30 -14.57
CA ARG A 182 -18.16 4.02 -13.71
C ARG A 182 -18.87 5.17 -14.46
N GLY A 183 -18.20 5.78 -15.45
CA GLY A 183 -18.81 6.80 -16.32
C GLY A 183 -19.71 6.20 -17.41
N GLU A 184 -19.34 5.05 -17.96
CA GLU A 184 -20.10 4.36 -19.02
C GLU A 184 -21.40 3.69 -18.54
N ARG A 185 -21.77 3.82 -17.25
CA ARG A 185 -23.02 3.25 -16.74
C ARG A 185 -24.17 4.16 -17.15
N PRO A 186 -25.09 3.73 -18.06
CA PRO A 186 -26.16 4.59 -18.50
C PRO A 186 -27.01 5.03 -17.30
N GLU A 187 -27.47 6.28 -17.33
CA GLU A 187 -28.47 6.75 -16.38
C GLU A 187 -29.64 5.76 -16.36
N ARG A 188 -30.13 5.43 -15.16
CA ARG A 188 -31.35 4.63 -15.05
C ARG A 188 -32.44 5.37 -15.82
N PRO A 189 -33.17 4.72 -16.75
CA PRO A 189 -34.32 5.37 -17.36
C PRO A 189 -35.24 5.82 -16.23
N ASP A 190 -35.70 7.07 -16.34
CA ASP A 190 -36.48 7.73 -15.30
C ASP A 190 -37.68 6.86 -14.90
N ARG A 191 -38.03 6.88 -13.61
CA ARG A 191 -39.18 6.13 -13.12
C ARG A 191 -40.42 6.82 -13.66
N GLY A 192 -40.98 6.26 -14.74
CA GLY A 192 -42.16 6.78 -15.41
C GLY A 192 -43.23 7.25 -14.44
N GLY A 193 -43.58 8.54 -14.53
CA GLY A 193 -44.74 9.09 -13.86
C GLY A 193 -46.01 8.40 -14.39
N PRO A 194 -46.99 8.11 -13.53
CA PRO A 194 -48.28 7.59 -13.97
C PRO A 194 -49.14 8.72 -14.54
N ASP A 195 -49.83 8.41 -15.65
CA ASP A 195 -50.74 9.20 -16.50
C ASP A 195 -50.09 9.49 -17.86
N ASP A 196 -50.69 9.14 -19.00
CA ASP A 196 -52.11 9.28 -19.34
C ASP A 196 -52.70 8.03 -20.04
N ARG A 197 -54.01 7.81 -19.95
CA ARG A 197 -54.70 6.59 -20.42
C ARG A 197 -55.96 6.89 -21.24
N GLY A 198 -55.81 6.91 -22.57
CA GLY A 198 -56.91 6.98 -23.55
C GLY A 198 -56.94 8.33 -24.27
N ASP A 199 -57.13 8.40 -25.59
CA ASP A 199 -58.25 7.76 -26.28
C ASP A 199 -57.90 7.28 -27.70
N GLN A 200 -58.65 6.33 -28.23
CA GLN A 200 -58.42 5.69 -29.52
C GLN A 200 -59.70 5.70 -30.37
N ALA A 201 -59.85 6.71 -31.24
CA ALA A 201 -61.03 6.84 -32.10
C ALA A 201 -60.67 7.12 -33.59
N THR A 202 -60.52 6.02 -34.33
CA THR A 202 -60.99 5.81 -35.71
C THR A 202 -61.13 7.01 -36.67
N ARG A 203 -60.39 6.98 -37.80
CA ARG A 203 -61.04 6.72 -39.11
C ARG A 203 -60.11 6.32 -40.25
N GLU A 204 -60.66 5.48 -41.10
CA GLU A 204 -60.03 4.80 -42.24
C GLU A 204 -60.11 5.62 -43.55
N LYS A 205 -59.07 5.46 -44.39
CA LYS A 205 -59.17 5.12 -45.83
C LYS A 205 -59.76 6.15 -46.82
N ARG A 206 -58.89 6.74 -47.66
CA ARG A 206 -59.04 6.69 -49.13
C ARG A 206 -57.79 7.06 -49.95
N ASP A 207 -57.46 6.17 -50.88
CA ASP A 207 -56.60 6.33 -52.07
C ASP A 207 -57.49 6.01 -53.31
N PRO A 208 -57.03 6.11 -54.57
CA PRO A 208 -56.23 7.16 -55.24
C PRO A 208 -56.85 7.58 -56.62
N ARG A 209 -56.23 8.50 -57.40
CA ARG A 209 -55.99 8.44 -58.89
C ARG A 209 -55.86 9.80 -59.63
N GLY A 210 -54.95 9.80 -60.64
CA GLY A 210 -54.94 10.69 -61.82
C GLY A 210 -54.13 11.99 -61.66
N SER A 211 -53.26 12.43 -62.58
CA SER A 211 -52.81 11.95 -63.90
C SER A 211 -51.35 12.42 -64.14
N ARG A 212 -50.44 11.65 -64.76
CA ARG A 212 -50.06 11.74 -66.20
C ARG A 212 -50.10 13.20 -66.72
N ARG A 213 -49.03 13.85 -67.21
CA ARG A 213 -47.88 13.46 -68.08
C ARG A 213 -46.86 14.65 -68.13
N ASP A 214 -45.70 14.66 -68.81
CA ASP A 214 -45.05 13.67 -69.70
C ASP A 214 -43.52 13.48 -69.46
N ARG A 215 -42.61 14.03 -70.31
CA ARG A 215 -41.19 13.62 -70.43
C ARG A 215 -40.28 14.68 -71.17
N PRO A 216 -39.00 14.44 -71.58
CA PRO A 216 -37.78 14.91 -70.87
C PRO A 216 -36.69 15.67 -71.71
N ALA A 217 -35.51 15.89 -71.07
CA ALA A 217 -34.13 15.89 -71.63
C ALA A 217 -33.48 17.27 -71.98
N PRO A 218 -32.18 17.33 -72.34
CA PRO A 218 -31.06 17.20 -71.38
C PRO A 218 -29.91 18.22 -71.58
N SER A 219 -29.10 18.50 -70.54
CA SER A 219 -27.77 19.13 -70.73
C SER A 219 -26.74 18.79 -69.65
N ARG A 220 -25.49 18.73 -70.10
CA ARG A 220 -24.32 18.09 -69.47
C ARG A 220 -23.67 18.93 -68.35
N SER A 221 -23.16 18.22 -67.35
CA SER A 221 -21.84 18.37 -66.71
C SER A 221 -21.10 19.71 -66.80
N THR A 222 -20.81 20.30 -65.64
CA THR A 222 -19.48 20.86 -65.31
C THR A 222 -19.21 20.67 -63.81
N ALA A 223 -17.96 20.40 -63.46
CA ALA A 223 -17.50 20.31 -62.08
C ALA A 223 -16.75 21.59 -61.69
N ALA A 224 -16.96 22.10 -60.47
CA ALA A 224 -15.94 22.87 -59.72
C ALA A 224 -16.36 23.12 -58.25
N ALA A 225 -15.43 22.84 -57.34
CA ALA A 225 -15.20 23.55 -56.07
C ALA A 225 -16.41 23.99 -55.21
N ALA A 226 -16.87 23.11 -54.32
CA ALA A 226 -17.45 23.54 -53.05
C ALA A 226 -16.30 23.66 -52.01
N SER A 227 -16.07 24.87 -51.49
CA SER A 227 -15.10 25.10 -50.41
C SER A 227 -15.54 24.38 -49.12
N PRO A 228 -14.61 23.88 -48.29
CA PRO A 228 -14.97 23.33 -46.99
C PRO A 228 -15.41 24.47 -46.06
N SER A 229 -16.71 24.56 -45.79
CA SER A 229 -17.19 25.42 -44.70
C SER A 229 -16.67 24.88 -43.38
N ALA A 230 -15.78 25.64 -42.75
CA ALA A 230 -15.42 25.40 -41.36
C ALA A 230 -16.63 25.60 -40.43
N ALA A 231 -16.51 25.08 -39.21
CA ALA A 231 -17.40 25.36 -38.08
C ALA A 231 -18.87 24.90 -38.20
N ALA A 232 -19.08 23.65 -38.63
CA ALA A 232 -19.94 22.80 -37.80
C ALA A 232 -19.10 22.40 -36.58
N ALA A 233 -19.24 23.13 -35.47
CA ALA A 233 -18.74 22.64 -34.20
C ALA A 233 -19.60 21.43 -33.84
N THR A 234 -19.10 20.23 -34.13
CA THR A 234 -19.58 19.03 -33.45
C THR A 234 -19.44 19.31 -31.96
N GLU A 235 -20.56 19.31 -31.24
CA GLU A 235 -20.55 19.19 -29.79
C GLU A 235 -19.77 17.91 -29.50
N THR A 236 -18.48 18.05 -29.15
CA THR A 236 -17.67 16.92 -28.72
C THR A 236 -18.31 16.43 -27.46
N ASP A 237 -19.01 15.30 -27.59
CA ASP A 237 -19.56 14.52 -26.50
C ASP A 237 -18.56 14.57 -25.32
N PRO A 238 -18.92 15.24 -24.21
CA PRO A 238 -17.98 15.47 -23.11
C PRO A 238 -17.53 14.13 -22.51
N ASP A 239 -18.38 13.10 -22.55
CA ASP A 239 -18.05 11.76 -22.07
C ASP A 239 -17.09 11.06 -23.03
N GLY A 240 -17.30 11.18 -24.34
CA GLY A 240 -16.33 10.75 -25.36
C GLY A 240 -14.97 11.44 -25.23
N ALA A 241 -14.94 12.74 -24.89
CA ALA A 241 -13.71 13.48 -24.65
C ALA A 241 -12.99 13.04 -23.36
N LEU A 242 -13.75 12.70 -22.30
CA LEU A 242 -13.23 12.16 -21.05
C LEU A 242 -12.69 10.74 -21.21
N ALA A 243 -13.41 9.86 -21.92
CA ALA A 243 -12.97 8.51 -22.25
C ALA A 243 -11.68 8.53 -23.08
N ALA A 244 -11.61 9.39 -24.10
CA ALA A 244 -10.38 9.62 -24.87
C ALA A 244 -9.24 10.21 -24.00
N GLY A 245 -9.58 11.05 -23.01
CA GLY A 245 -8.64 11.57 -22.02
C GLY A 245 -8.02 10.46 -21.16
N ALA A 246 -8.86 9.55 -20.65
CA ALA A 246 -8.46 8.39 -19.83
C ALA A 246 -7.63 7.37 -20.64
N ALA A 247 -8.01 7.06 -21.89
CA ALA A 247 -7.24 6.19 -22.77
C ALA A 247 -5.81 6.74 -23.02
N ARG A 248 -5.68 8.06 -23.27
CA ARG A 248 -4.38 8.73 -23.39
C ARG A 248 -3.59 8.73 -22.08
N ALA A 249 -4.25 8.88 -20.93
CA ALA A 249 -3.62 8.81 -19.61
C ALA A 249 -3.05 7.40 -19.34
N GLY A 250 -3.82 6.35 -19.66
CA GLY A 250 -3.36 4.96 -19.61
C GLY A 250 -2.15 4.72 -20.49
N ALA A 251 -2.21 5.11 -21.77
CA ALA A 251 -1.08 4.96 -22.70
C ALA A 251 0.19 5.72 -22.26
N LEU A 252 0.03 6.90 -21.63
CA LEU A 252 1.16 7.65 -21.08
C LEU A 252 1.79 6.93 -19.88
N LEU A 253 0.97 6.45 -18.94
CA LEU A 253 1.44 5.74 -17.74
C LEU A 253 2.06 4.39 -18.09
N ASP A 254 1.42 3.60 -18.96
CA ASP A 254 1.92 2.31 -19.45
C ASP A 254 3.31 2.48 -20.09
N ARG A 255 3.47 3.47 -20.99
CA ARG A 255 4.78 3.78 -21.59
C ARG A 255 5.82 4.20 -20.55
N GLN A 256 5.47 5.09 -19.61
CA GLN A 256 6.41 5.57 -18.59
C GLN A 256 6.86 4.44 -17.64
N LEU A 257 5.93 3.61 -17.18
CA LEU A 257 6.20 2.53 -16.24
C LEU A 257 6.89 1.33 -16.91
N THR A 258 6.58 1.04 -18.17
CA THR A 258 7.33 0.05 -18.97
C THR A 258 8.78 0.49 -19.15
N LEU A 259 9.04 1.76 -19.53
CA LEU A 259 10.41 2.28 -19.62
C LEU A 259 11.14 2.30 -18.27
N ALA A 260 10.43 2.56 -17.17
CA ALA A 260 10.98 2.47 -15.82
C ALA A 260 11.32 1.02 -15.44
N ARG A 261 10.46 0.06 -15.78
CA ARG A 261 10.69 -1.39 -15.61
C ARG A 261 11.93 -1.85 -16.37
N THR A 262 12.05 -1.55 -17.66
CA THR A 262 13.22 -1.97 -18.47
C THR A 262 14.52 -1.43 -17.87
N ARG A 263 14.55 -0.16 -17.44
CA ARG A 263 15.73 0.43 -16.76
C ARG A 263 16.02 -0.24 -15.42
N ALA A 264 14.98 -0.54 -14.63
CA ALA A 264 15.13 -1.24 -13.35
C ALA A 264 15.64 -2.67 -13.53
N HIS A 265 15.15 -3.38 -14.56
CA HIS A 265 15.59 -4.73 -14.94
C HIS A 265 17.07 -4.74 -15.33
N SER A 266 17.50 -3.88 -16.27
CA SER A 266 18.91 -3.76 -16.63
C SER A 266 19.81 -3.40 -15.44
N ALA A 267 19.35 -2.51 -14.54
CA ALA A 267 20.08 -2.16 -13.32
C ALA A 267 20.14 -3.32 -12.30
N ALA A 268 19.10 -4.16 -12.23
CA ALA A 268 19.09 -5.37 -11.40
C ALA A 268 20.08 -6.42 -11.92
N LEU A 269 20.10 -6.67 -13.24
CA LEU A 269 21.09 -7.56 -13.87
C LEU A 269 22.53 -7.05 -13.68
N GLN A 270 22.76 -5.74 -13.84
CA GLN A 270 24.06 -5.12 -13.54
C GLN A 270 24.47 -5.24 -12.08
N ALA A 271 23.52 -5.12 -11.13
CA ALA A 271 23.79 -5.33 -9.72
C ALA A 271 24.19 -6.79 -9.44
N LEU A 272 23.45 -7.76 -9.99
CA LEU A 272 23.73 -9.20 -9.84
C LEU A 272 25.03 -9.65 -10.50
N GLY A 273 25.47 -8.98 -11.57
CA GLY A 273 26.77 -9.22 -12.22
C GLY A 273 27.96 -8.45 -11.59
N SER A 274 27.75 -7.73 -10.48
CA SER A 274 28.80 -6.89 -9.88
C SER A 274 29.64 -7.64 -8.85
N SER A 275 30.92 -7.27 -8.74
CA SER A 275 31.81 -7.75 -7.66
C SER A 275 31.25 -7.47 -6.26
N ARG A 276 30.53 -6.35 -6.09
CA ARG A 276 29.79 -6.01 -4.87
C ARG A 276 28.77 -7.09 -4.52
N PHE A 277 27.97 -7.55 -5.48
CA PHE A 277 27.02 -8.63 -5.24
C PHE A 277 27.71 -9.95 -4.89
N HIS A 278 28.79 -10.31 -5.58
CA HIS A 278 29.54 -11.53 -5.26
C HIS A 278 30.07 -11.53 -3.83
N ALA A 279 30.67 -10.43 -3.36
CA ALA A 279 31.11 -10.29 -1.97
C ALA A 279 29.97 -10.46 -0.95
N VAL A 280 28.74 -10.04 -1.29
CA VAL A 280 27.54 -10.26 -0.47
C VAL A 280 27.10 -11.72 -0.49
N ALA A 281 27.10 -12.36 -1.66
CA ALA A 281 26.77 -13.77 -1.79
C ALA A 281 27.76 -14.65 -1.01
N ASP A 282 29.05 -14.33 -1.06
CA ASP A 282 30.12 -15.01 -0.31
C ASP A 282 29.96 -14.78 1.21
N SER A 283 29.65 -13.54 1.63
CA SER A 283 29.36 -13.22 3.04
C SER A 283 28.14 -13.98 3.57
N VAL A 284 27.10 -14.16 2.74
CA VAL A 284 25.92 -14.97 3.09
C VAL A 284 26.22 -16.47 3.02
N ALA A 285 27.17 -16.91 2.19
CA ALA A 285 27.64 -18.29 2.17
C ALA A 285 28.40 -18.67 3.45
N VAL A 286 29.26 -17.78 3.97
CA VAL A 286 29.87 -17.95 5.30
C VAL A 286 28.82 -17.96 6.40
N LEU A 287 27.84 -17.03 6.35
CA LEU A 287 26.72 -16.99 7.31
C LEU A 287 25.82 -18.24 7.29
N ALA A 288 25.88 -19.07 6.23
CA ALA A 288 25.13 -20.33 6.20
C ALA A 288 25.75 -21.43 7.07
N SER A 289 27.01 -21.29 7.48
CA SER A 289 27.72 -22.22 8.36
C SER A 289 28.17 -21.60 9.68
N GLU A 290 28.54 -20.32 9.70
CA GLU A 290 29.12 -19.63 10.85
C GLU A 290 28.52 -18.22 11.01
N ALA A 291 27.79 -17.99 12.10
CA ALA A 291 27.31 -16.67 12.49
C ALA A 291 28.30 -16.02 13.50
N PRO A 292 28.86 -14.82 13.22
CA PRO A 292 29.76 -14.14 14.16
C PRO A 292 28.95 -13.50 15.29
N LEU A 293 28.79 -14.26 16.38
CA LEU A 293 28.03 -13.88 17.56
C LEU A 293 28.93 -13.36 18.70
N ALA A 294 28.38 -12.47 19.52
CA ALA A 294 29.08 -11.84 20.62
C ALA A 294 29.04 -12.73 21.88
N GLY A 295 29.92 -13.75 21.91
CA GLY A 295 29.96 -14.87 22.88
C GLY A 295 29.33 -14.60 24.26
N LYS A 296 29.88 -13.68 25.06
CA LYS A 296 29.40 -13.42 26.44
C LYS A 296 27.91 -13.07 26.59
N ASN A 297 27.28 -12.49 25.56
CA ASN A 297 25.85 -12.20 25.56
C ASN A 297 25.05 -13.30 24.85
N ALA A 298 25.66 -14.00 23.89
CA ALA A 298 25.03 -15.05 23.09
C ALA A 298 24.98 -16.41 23.81
N GLU A 299 25.93 -16.67 24.72
CA GLU A 299 25.99 -17.84 25.62
C GLU A 299 24.84 -17.88 26.66
N GLN A 300 24.12 -16.76 26.85
CA GLN A 300 23.00 -16.70 27.80
C GLN A 300 21.82 -17.59 27.36
N PRO A 301 20.95 -18.03 28.30
CA PRO A 301 19.74 -18.78 27.95
C PRO A 301 18.87 -18.01 26.96
N ALA A 302 18.39 -18.68 25.89
CA ALA A 302 17.64 -18.01 24.83
C ALA A 302 16.36 -17.33 25.36
N ALA A 303 15.74 -17.93 26.37
CA ALA A 303 14.57 -17.40 27.08
C ALA A 303 14.83 -16.08 27.84
N GLU A 304 16.08 -15.78 28.22
CA GLU A 304 16.44 -14.54 28.93
C GLU A 304 16.91 -13.45 27.98
N ALA A 305 17.74 -13.79 26.98
CA ALA A 305 18.40 -12.79 26.14
C ALA A 305 17.57 -12.34 24.92
N LEU A 306 16.77 -13.23 24.31
CA LEU A 306 16.05 -12.90 23.06
C LEU A 306 14.73 -12.12 23.27
N PRO A 307 13.84 -12.47 24.22
CA PRO A 307 12.57 -11.77 24.39
C PRO A 307 12.69 -10.26 24.68
N PRO A 308 13.60 -9.77 25.56
CA PRO A 308 13.71 -8.32 25.83
C PRO A 308 14.05 -7.47 24.61
N LEU A 309 14.78 -8.04 23.64
CA LEU A 309 15.15 -7.38 22.38
C LEU A 309 13.98 -7.36 21.39
N ALA A 310 13.21 -8.44 21.29
CA ALA A 310 11.97 -8.48 20.52
C ALA A 310 10.91 -7.52 21.10
N ASP A 311 10.75 -7.50 22.42
CA ASP A 311 9.86 -6.58 23.13
C ASP A 311 10.31 -5.11 23.00
N GLN A 312 11.61 -4.84 22.85
CA GLN A 312 12.09 -3.48 22.52
C GLN A 312 11.68 -3.08 21.09
N ALA A 313 11.79 -3.98 20.11
CA ALA A 313 11.31 -3.72 18.75
C ALA A 313 9.78 -3.49 18.71
N TYR A 314 9.01 -4.28 19.46
CA TYR A 314 7.56 -4.12 19.58
C TYR A 314 7.17 -2.81 20.30
N ARG A 315 7.88 -2.41 21.37
CA ARG A 315 7.65 -1.12 22.04
C ARG A 315 7.86 0.07 21.09
N ARG A 316 8.96 0.07 20.32
CA ARG A 316 9.21 1.09 19.28
C ARG A 316 8.08 1.15 18.23
N LEU A 317 7.51 0.01 17.88
CA LEU A 317 6.33 -0.06 17.01
C LEU A 317 5.11 0.60 17.68
N VAL A 318 4.78 0.23 18.92
CA VAL A 318 3.66 0.81 19.68
C VAL A 318 3.80 2.33 19.83
N GLU A 319 4.99 2.82 20.18
CA GLU A 319 5.31 4.25 20.27
C GLU A 319 5.10 4.97 18.93
N ALA A 320 5.63 4.41 17.84
CA ALA A 320 5.48 4.99 16.50
C ALA A 320 4.01 5.00 16.01
N VAL A 321 3.22 4.01 16.40
CA VAL A 321 1.78 3.96 16.10
C VAL A 321 0.99 4.95 16.96
N ALA A 322 1.35 5.13 18.23
CA ALA A 322 0.74 6.14 19.10
C ALA A 322 0.97 7.57 18.60
N ALA A 323 2.05 7.82 17.86
CA ALA A 323 2.33 9.09 17.19
C ALA A 323 1.57 9.29 15.85
N LEU A 324 0.87 8.28 15.33
CA LEU A 324 0.09 8.42 14.08
C LEU A 324 -1.23 9.19 14.32
N PRO A 325 -1.72 9.95 13.33
CA PRO A 325 -3.00 10.66 13.41
C PRO A 325 -4.20 9.71 13.20
N LEU A 326 -4.28 8.61 13.97
CA LEU A 326 -5.28 7.56 13.82
C LEU A 326 -6.72 8.09 13.93
N SER A 327 -6.96 9.12 14.74
CA SER A 327 -8.27 9.79 14.84
C SER A 327 -8.73 10.44 13.52
N ARG A 328 -7.80 10.87 12.65
CA ARG A 328 -8.12 11.40 11.31
C ARG A 328 -8.32 10.27 10.28
N ALA A 329 -7.66 9.14 10.49
CA ALA A 329 -7.84 7.91 9.72
C ALA A 329 -9.15 7.16 10.02
N GLY A 330 -9.99 7.67 10.95
CA GLY A 330 -11.28 7.07 11.32
C GLY A 330 -12.37 7.11 10.24
N TYR A 331 -12.13 7.80 9.11
CA TYR A 331 -13.08 7.93 8.01
C TYR A 331 -12.41 7.50 6.68
N PRO A 332 -12.98 6.55 5.92
CA PRO A 332 -12.35 6.03 4.70
C PRO A 332 -12.34 7.04 3.53
N TYR A 333 -13.15 8.09 3.60
CA TYR A 333 -13.21 9.17 2.59
C TYR A 333 -13.12 10.53 3.28
N ASN A 334 -11.90 11.01 3.50
CA ASN A 334 -11.65 12.35 4.04
C ASN A 334 -11.35 13.33 2.89
N ALA A 335 -12.20 14.34 2.68
CA ALA A 335 -12.00 15.34 1.62
C ALA A 335 -10.68 16.12 1.75
N ALA A 336 -10.12 16.23 2.96
CA ALA A 336 -8.80 16.83 3.18
C ALA A 336 -7.64 16.01 2.60
N ALA A 337 -7.84 14.73 2.26
CA ALA A 337 -6.80 13.84 1.71
C ALA A 337 -6.33 14.26 0.31
N LEU A 338 -7.14 15.02 -0.43
CA LEU A 338 -6.78 15.59 -1.73
C LEU A 338 -5.77 16.75 -1.62
N ALA A 339 -5.71 17.40 -0.47
CA ALA A 339 -4.73 18.44 -0.13
C ALA A 339 -3.59 17.92 0.75
N ALA A 340 -3.57 16.62 1.07
CA ALA A 340 -2.59 16.03 1.99
C ALA A 340 -1.23 15.82 1.32
N ASP A 341 -0.24 16.61 1.74
CA ASP A 341 1.17 16.50 1.35
C ASP A 341 1.71 15.06 1.53
N GLN A 342 2.55 14.61 0.58
CA GLN A 342 3.29 13.35 0.64
C GLN A 342 4.12 13.20 1.93
N ARG A 343 4.54 14.31 2.55
CA ARG A 343 5.20 14.30 3.88
C ARG A 343 4.37 13.60 4.96
N GLN A 344 3.03 13.60 4.84
CA GLN A 344 2.13 12.91 5.77
C GLN A 344 2.18 11.39 5.64
N ASP A 345 2.76 10.85 4.56
CA ASP A 345 2.87 9.41 4.31
C ASP A 345 4.12 8.80 4.97
N ALA A 346 5.13 9.61 5.30
CA ALA A 346 6.40 9.13 5.88
C ALA A 346 6.27 8.43 7.25
N PRO A 347 5.47 8.90 8.23
CA PRO A 347 5.25 8.18 9.48
C PRO A 347 4.63 6.79 9.27
N TRP A 348 3.73 6.65 8.30
CA TRP A 348 3.10 5.37 7.95
C TRP A 348 4.10 4.39 7.34
N HIS A 349 5.03 4.88 6.50
CA HIS A 349 6.13 4.06 5.98
C HIS A 349 7.11 3.61 7.07
N GLN A 350 7.36 4.45 8.09
CA GLN A 350 8.16 4.08 9.26
C GLN A 350 7.47 2.98 10.08
N VAL A 351 6.19 3.13 10.39
CA VAL A 351 5.40 2.11 11.09
C VAL A 351 5.38 0.78 10.31
N ARG A 352 5.24 0.82 8.98
CA ARG A 352 5.34 -0.40 8.13
C ARG A 352 6.68 -1.12 8.28
N MET A 353 7.77 -0.37 8.43
CA MET A 353 9.09 -0.94 8.69
C MET A 353 9.12 -1.64 10.05
N LEU A 354 8.62 -0.97 11.09
CA LEU A 354 8.59 -1.48 12.47
C LEU A 354 7.67 -2.68 12.65
N VAL A 355 6.52 -2.75 11.96
CA VAL A 355 5.65 -3.94 11.91
C VAL A 355 6.41 -5.12 11.34
N ARG A 356 7.12 -4.93 10.22
CA ARG A 356 7.92 -5.98 9.59
C ARG A 356 9.07 -6.44 10.49
N MET A 357 9.75 -5.52 11.18
CA MET A 357 10.84 -5.84 12.10
C MET A 357 10.36 -6.58 13.33
N SER A 358 9.24 -6.16 13.92
CA SER A 358 8.61 -6.85 15.07
C SER A 358 8.17 -8.27 14.68
N ARG A 359 7.56 -8.43 13.50
CA ARG A 359 7.20 -9.74 12.97
C ARG A 359 8.43 -10.64 12.79
N TYR A 360 9.51 -10.15 12.18
CA TYR A 360 10.72 -10.97 11.99
C TYR A 360 11.47 -11.27 13.30
N ALA A 361 11.35 -10.42 14.33
CA ALA A 361 11.81 -10.74 15.68
C ALA A 361 11.01 -11.89 16.30
N GLN A 362 9.67 -11.83 16.20
CA GLN A 362 8.80 -12.92 16.68
C GLN A 362 9.01 -14.24 15.91
N GLU A 363 9.30 -14.19 14.60
CA GLU A 363 9.66 -15.37 13.80
C GLU A 363 10.98 -16.06 14.29
N VAL A 364 11.84 -15.39 15.06
CA VAL A 364 13.03 -16.01 15.71
C VAL A 364 12.64 -16.71 17.02
N LEU A 365 11.77 -16.09 17.83
CA LEU A 365 11.32 -16.66 19.11
C LEU A 365 10.38 -17.86 18.93
N ALA A 366 9.47 -17.75 17.96
CA ALA A 366 8.34 -18.65 17.78
C ALA A 366 8.06 -18.88 16.28
N PRO A 367 8.93 -19.61 15.55
CA PRO A 367 8.82 -19.78 14.10
C PRO A 367 7.51 -20.44 13.65
N GLU A 368 6.88 -21.24 14.52
CA GLU A 368 5.59 -21.91 14.26
C GLU A 368 4.37 -21.01 14.51
N TYR A 369 4.52 -19.90 15.26
CA TYR A 369 3.42 -19.03 15.67
C TYR A 369 3.48 -17.68 14.98
N ALA A 370 2.95 -17.62 13.76
CA ALA A 370 2.83 -16.36 13.03
C ALA A 370 1.74 -15.47 13.64
N ASP A 371 2.11 -14.29 14.16
CA ASP A 371 1.14 -13.29 14.60
C ASP A 371 0.31 -12.79 13.39
N HIS A 372 -0.93 -13.29 13.30
CA HIS A 372 -1.89 -12.96 12.24
C HIS A 372 -2.27 -11.48 12.23
N ARG A 373 -2.29 -10.80 13.40
CA ARG A 373 -2.62 -9.38 13.52
C ARG A 373 -1.47 -8.50 13.01
N LEU A 374 -0.23 -8.83 13.34
CA LEU A 374 0.95 -8.18 12.72
C LEU A 374 1.01 -8.45 11.21
N ALA A 375 0.63 -9.65 10.76
CA ALA A 375 0.56 -9.96 9.33
C ALA A 375 -0.52 -9.14 8.59
N GLU A 376 -1.72 -9.02 9.17
CA GLU A 376 -2.83 -8.23 8.61
C GLU A 376 -2.53 -6.72 8.62
N ALA A 377 -2.00 -6.20 9.72
CA ALA A 377 -1.53 -4.82 9.83
C ALA A 377 -0.43 -4.53 8.80
N GLY A 378 0.48 -5.49 8.57
CA GLY A 378 1.49 -5.44 7.51
C GLY A 378 0.87 -5.31 6.12
N ARG A 379 -0.12 -6.14 5.78
CA ARG A 379 -0.84 -6.07 4.48
C ARG A 379 -1.52 -4.71 4.27
N ALA A 380 -2.21 -4.18 5.28
CA ALA A 380 -2.85 -2.86 5.19
C ALA A 380 -1.83 -1.73 4.92
N LEU A 381 -0.68 -1.78 5.58
CA LEU A 381 0.39 -0.79 5.37
C LEU A 381 1.16 -0.98 4.05
N GLU A 382 1.16 -2.17 3.47
CA GLU A 382 1.64 -2.40 2.10
C GLU A 382 0.68 -1.81 1.07
N TRP A 383 -0.64 -2.00 1.22
CA TRP A 383 -1.64 -1.33 0.37
C TRP A 383 -1.55 0.21 0.46
N HIS A 384 -1.39 0.76 1.68
CA HIS A 384 -1.13 2.20 1.90
C HIS A 384 0.05 2.69 1.06
N ARG A 385 1.16 1.95 1.09
CA ARG A 385 2.38 2.31 0.35
C ARG A 385 2.13 2.27 -1.16
N ASP A 386 1.54 1.19 -1.66
CA ASP A 386 1.38 1.00 -3.10
C ASP A 386 0.37 2.01 -3.68
N ALA A 387 -0.67 2.36 -2.92
CA ALA A 387 -1.58 3.46 -3.24
C ALA A 387 -0.88 4.83 -3.24
N ALA A 388 -0.02 5.11 -2.25
CA ALA A 388 0.73 6.37 -2.18
C ALA A 388 1.74 6.52 -3.34
N GLU A 389 2.45 5.44 -3.69
CA GLU A 389 3.36 5.43 -4.84
C GLU A 389 2.62 5.53 -6.18
N ALA A 390 1.43 4.92 -6.30
CA ALA A 390 0.56 5.06 -7.47
C ALA A 390 0.03 6.49 -7.62
N ALA A 391 -0.45 7.11 -6.53
CA ALA A 391 -0.88 8.52 -6.51
C ALA A 391 0.27 9.46 -6.89
N ALA A 392 1.49 9.20 -6.41
CA ALA A 392 2.68 9.96 -6.77
C ALA A 392 3.03 9.85 -8.27
N ALA A 393 2.91 8.65 -8.84
CA ALA A 393 3.14 8.42 -10.28
C ALA A 393 2.10 9.12 -11.16
N ALA A 394 0.81 9.07 -10.80
CA ALA A 394 -0.25 9.80 -11.51
C ALA A 394 -0.01 11.32 -11.49
N ALA A 395 0.35 11.87 -10.32
CA ALA A 395 0.69 13.29 -10.18
C ALA A 395 1.97 13.69 -10.93
N ALA A 396 2.96 12.79 -11.04
CA ALA A 396 4.16 13.01 -11.84
C ALA A 396 3.85 13.00 -13.34
N ALA A 397 3.04 12.05 -13.81
CA ALA A 397 2.58 11.99 -15.20
C ALA A 397 1.76 13.24 -15.59
N ALA A 398 0.95 13.79 -14.68
CA ALA A 398 0.19 15.02 -14.90
C ALA A 398 1.08 16.28 -15.09
N ARG A 399 2.35 16.23 -14.67
CA ARG A 399 3.35 17.29 -14.91
C ARG A 399 4.11 17.12 -16.24
N THR A 400 3.77 16.12 -17.06
CA THR A 400 4.38 15.93 -18.39
C THR A 400 4.01 17.11 -19.30
N PRO A 401 4.98 17.77 -19.98
CA PRO A 401 4.67 18.89 -20.86
C PRO A 401 3.84 18.46 -22.07
N ARG A 402 2.97 19.35 -22.57
CA ARG A 402 2.13 19.18 -23.78
C ARG A 402 1.10 18.03 -23.72
N ILE A 403 0.67 17.59 -22.53
CA ILE A 403 -0.51 16.71 -22.40
C ILE A 403 -1.80 17.49 -22.67
N ALA A 404 -2.83 16.81 -23.19
CA ALA A 404 -4.14 17.40 -23.41
C ALA A 404 -4.89 17.65 -22.08
N PRO A 405 -5.74 18.69 -21.96
CA PRO A 405 -6.48 18.97 -20.73
C PRO A 405 -7.32 17.79 -20.21
N ALA A 406 -8.01 17.06 -21.09
CA ALA A 406 -8.75 15.85 -20.71
C ALA A 406 -7.86 14.73 -20.14
N THR A 407 -6.62 14.61 -20.62
CA THR A 407 -5.63 13.67 -20.07
C THR A 407 -5.12 14.13 -18.70
N ALA A 408 -4.87 15.42 -18.52
CA ALA A 408 -4.52 15.98 -17.21
C ALA A 408 -5.64 15.80 -16.18
N TYR A 409 -6.90 16.01 -16.58
CA TYR A 409 -8.08 15.75 -15.76
C TYR A 409 -8.18 14.27 -15.34
N ALA A 410 -8.06 13.34 -16.30
CA ALA A 410 -8.11 11.90 -16.00
C ALA A 410 -6.99 11.47 -15.02
N LEU A 411 -5.78 12.01 -15.15
CA LEU A 411 -4.68 11.79 -14.21
C LEU A 411 -4.95 12.40 -12.83
N GLY A 412 -5.67 13.53 -12.75
CA GLY A 412 -6.13 14.15 -11.51
C GLY A 412 -7.18 13.29 -10.79
N VAL A 413 -8.17 12.76 -11.51
CA VAL A 413 -9.17 11.83 -10.96
C VAL A 413 -8.51 10.53 -10.49
N LEU A 414 -7.56 9.98 -11.26
CA LEU A 414 -6.79 8.81 -10.87
C LEU A 414 -5.92 9.05 -9.62
N HIS A 415 -5.30 10.23 -9.51
CA HIS A 415 -4.59 10.64 -8.30
C HIS A 415 -5.53 10.69 -7.08
N ALA A 416 -6.72 11.28 -7.24
CA ALA A 416 -7.73 11.38 -6.18
C ALA A 416 -8.24 10.00 -5.72
N ASP A 417 -8.56 9.10 -6.66
CA ASP A 417 -8.88 7.69 -6.38
C ASP A 417 -7.79 7.01 -5.54
N GLN A 418 -6.52 7.16 -5.93
CA GLN A 418 -5.40 6.58 -5.18
C GLN A 418 -5.15 7.25 -3.82
N ARG A 419 -5.49 8.54 -3.61
CA ARG A 419 -5.47 9.15 -2.26
C ARG A 419 -6.61 8.64 -1.37
N HIS A 420 -7.78 8.31 -1.92
CA HIS A 420 -8.83 7.63 -1.15
C HIS A 420 -8.40 6.21 -0.76
N GLU A 421 -7.72 5.47 -1.64
CA GLU A 421 -7.14 4.15 -1.31
C GLU A 421 -6.08 4.23 -0.19
N VAL A 422 -5.29 5.31 -0.12
CA VAL A 422 -4.38 5.59 1.01
C VAL A 422 -5.17 5.72 2.32
N GLU A 423 -6.24 6.53 2.37
CA GLU A 423 -7.05 6.68 3.59
C GLU A 423 -7.81 5.40 3.96
N ALA A 424 -8.32 4.65 2.98
CA ALA A 424 -8.95 3.36 3.21
C ALA A 424 -8.00 2.35 3.88
N ALA A 425 -6.72 2.33 3.47
CA ALA A 425 -5.70 1.52 4.13
C ALA A 425 -5.32 2.03 5.54
N ARG A 426 -5.30 3.35 5.76
CA ARG A 426 -5.10 3.94 7.11
C ARG A 426 -6.23 3.52 8.06
N PHE A 427 -7.48 3.55 7.59
CA PHE A 427 -8.65 3.07 8.31
C PHE A 427 -8.59 1.57 8.57
N ALA A 428 -8.23 0.76 7.56
CA ALA A 428 -8.07 -0.69 7.71
C ALA A 428 -7.00 -1.05 8.75
N PHE A 429 -5.82 -0.41 8.69
CA PHE A 429 -4.79 -0.56 9.72
C PHE A 429 -5.32 -0.16 11.11
N GLY A 430 -6.03 0.98 11.21
CA GLY A 430 -6.66 1.42 12.45
C GLY A 430 -7.62 0.39 13.06
N ARG A 431 -8.40 -0.32 12.23
CA ARG A 431 -9.33 -1.38 12.68
C ARG A 431 -8.64 -2.67 13.15
N VAL A 432 -7.45 -2.96 12.65
CA VAL A 432 -6.64 -4.14 13.04
C VAL A 432 -5.80 -3.82 14.28
N TRP A 433 -5.32 -2.58 14.39
CA TRP A 433 -4.45 -2.14 15.47
C TRP A 433 -5.20 -1.69 16.72
N LEU A 434 -6.31 -0.97 16.59
CA LEU A 434 -7.11 -0.56 17.76
C LEU A 434 -7.99 -1.73 18.23
N PRO A 435 -8.17 -1.93 19.55
CA PRO A 435 -9.17 -2.87 20.06
C PRO A 435 -10.56 -2.54 19.51
N ARG A 436 -11.35 -3.57 19.19
CA ARG A 436 -12.77 -3.36 18.91
C ARG A 436 -13.41 -2.76 20.17
N ALA A 437 -13.96 -1.55 20.06
CA ALA A 437 -14.51 -0.78 21.17
C ALA A 437 -15.85 -1.34 21.76
N GLY A 438 -16.02 -2.67 21.73
CA GLY A 438 -17.22 -3.39 22.18
C GLY A 438 -16.93 -4.57 23.12
N GLU A 439 -15.71 -5.12 23.17
CA GLU A 439 -15.34 -6.12 24.19
C GLU A 439 -14.96 -5.41 25.50
N ARG A 440 -15.99 -5.00 26.26
CA ARG A 440 -15.83 -4.67 27.68
C ARG A 440 -15.51 -5.97 28.45
N PRO A 441 -14.39 -6.07 29.16
CA PRO A 441 -14.15 -7.19 30.07
C PRO A 441 -15.12 -7.08 31.25
N GLY A 442 -15.84 -8.17 31.55
CA GLY A 442 -16.51 -8.34 32.85
C GLY A 442 -17.76 -7.49 33.09
N ALA A 443 -18.90 -7.94 32.54
CA ALA A 443 -20.13 -7.92 33.32
C ALA A 443 -20.17 -9.23 34.14
N GLY A 444 -19.31 -9.31 35.15
CA GLY A 444 -19.36 -10.42 36.11
C GLY A 444 -20.69 -10.34 36.84
N THR A 445 -21.52 -11.38 36.69
CA THR A 445 -22.73 -11.56 37.50
C THR A 445 -22.31 -11.80 38.93
N GLY A 446 -22.19 -10.72 39.71
CA GLY A 446 -21.99 -10.79 41.15
C GLY A 446 -23.17 -11.52 41.78
N ASP A 447 -22.89 -12.71 42.30
CA ASP A 447 -23.86 -13.52 43.02
C ASP A 447 -24.30 -12.78 44.30
N VAL A 448 -25.59 -12.40 44.37
CA VAL A 448 -26.17 -11.73 45.53
C VAL A 448 -26.64 -12.79 46.52
N SER A 449 -25.68 -13.49 47.12
CA SER A 449 -25.90 -14.29 48.33
C SER A 449 -26.03 -13.38 49.56
N GLY A 450 -27.15 -12.65 49.64
CA GLY A 450 -27.52 -11.83 50.79
C GLY A 450 -28.09 -12.69 51.92
N GLY A 451 -27.22 -13.19 52.79
CA GLY A 451 -27.62 -13.88 54.03
C GLY A 451 -27.96 -12.90 55.16
N MET A 452 -29.11 -13.10 55.81
CA MET A 452 -29.44 -12.53 57.12
C MET A 452 -30.63 -13.28 57.76
N PRO A 453 -30.78 -13.23 59.09
CA PRO A 453 -30.08 -14.08 60.05
C PRO A 453 -30.84 -15.36 60.42
#